data_AF-A0A955PAB5-F1
#
_entry.id   AF-A0A955PAB5-F1
#
_cell.length_a   1.000
_cell.length_b   1.000
_cell.length_c   1.000
_cell.angle_alpha   90.00
_cell.angle_beta   90.00
_cell.angle_gamma   90.00
#
_symmetry.space_group_name_H-M   'P 1'
#
loop_
_entity.id
_entity.type
_entity.pdbx_description
1 polymer ?
#
loop_
_entity_poly.entity_id
_entity_poly.type
_entity_poly.pdbx_seq_one_letter_code
_entity_poly.pdbx_strand_id
1 'polypeptide(L)'
;YHFERGHRWPRKKSLKKFKDKIRKETPRTNGRSLEETIDRLNPILRGWFEYYKHSNLATFRPLDGWVRMRLRSILRKRRKRKGRGQGWDHLRWPNAYFAERGLFNLTQARILASQSATR
;
A
#
# COMPACT_ATOMS: atom_id res chain seq x y z
N TYR A 1 -10.35 16.64 3.86
CA TYR A 1 -8.94 17.06 4.01
C TYR A 1 -8.77 17.77 5.35
N HIS A 2 -7.53 17.90 5.83
CA HIS A 2 -7.13 19.01 6.68
C HIS A 2 -6.00 19.74 5.97
N PHE A 3 -6.01 21.06 6.07
CA PHE A 3 -5.03 21.93 5.45
C PHE A 3 -4.09 22.40 6.54
N GLU A 4 -2.80 22.19 6.34
CA GLU A 4 -1.78 22.61 7.29
C GLU A 4 -0.53 23.01 6.52
N ARG A 5 -0.03 24.23 6.75
CA ARG A 5 1.19 24.77 6.11
C ARG A 5 1.17 24.66 4.57
N GLY A 6 0.04 24.97 3.94
CA GLY A 6 -0.13 24.88 2.48
C GLY A 6 -0.25 23.46 1.92
N HIS A 7 -0.22 22.43 2.77
CA HIS A 7 -0.35 21.03 2.36
C HIS A 7 -1.73 20.46 2.65
N ARG A 8 -2.18 19.58 1.75
CA ARG A 8 -3.43 18.82 1.88
C ARG A 8 -3.15 17.47 2.52
N TRP A 9 -3.71 17.24 3.69
CA TRP A 9 -3.51 15.99 4.41
C TRP A 9 -4.84 15.23 4.55
N PRO A 10 -4.87 13.90 4.35
CA PRO A 10 -6.07 13.12 4.64
C PRO A 10 -6.37 13.15 6.15
N ARG A 11 -7.64 13.23 6.52
CA ARG A 11 -8.03 13.16 7.94
C ARG A 11 -7.73 11.76 8.48
N LYS A 12 -7.36 11.67 9.77
CA LYS A 12 -7.09 10.39 10.46
C LYS A 12 -8.22 9.37 10.29
N LYS A 13 -9.49 9.81 10.33
CA LYS A 13 -10.68 8.96 10.10
C LYS A 13 -10.69 8.31 8.72
N SER A 14 -10.28 9.02 7.67
CA SER A 14 -10.22 8.47 6.31
C SER A 14 -9.07 7.47 6.15
N LEU A 15 -7.89 7.80 6.69
CA LEU A 15 -6.74 6.88 6.72
C LEU A 15 -7.07 5.58 7.46
N LYS A 16 -7.81 5.68 8.57
CA LYS A 16 -8.30 4.51 9.32
C LYS A 16 -9.23 3.66 8.46
N LYS A 17 -10.27 4.25 7.85
CA LYS A 17 -11.18 3.53 6.94
C LYS A 17 -10.44 2.84 5.79
N PHE A 18 -9.46 3.51 5.19
CA PHE A 18 -8.63 2.94 4.12
C PHE A 18 -7.81 1.74 4.60
N LYS A 19 -7.10 1.87 5.72
CA LYS A 19 -6.36 0.77 6.32
C LYS A 19 -7.27 -0.39 6.72
N ASP A 20 -8.48 -0.10 7.19
CA ASP A 20 -9.44 -1.14 7.56
C ASP A 20 -9.96 -1.91 6.33
N LYS A 21 -10.20 -1.24 5.19
CA LYS A 21 -10.50 -1.92 3.92
C LYS A 21 -9.37 -2.85 3.49
N ILE A 22 -8.12 -2.37 3.50
CA ILE A 22 -6.95 -3.20 3.16
C ILE A 22 -6.81 -4.38 4.11
N ARG A 23 -7.05 -4.17 5.42
CA ARG A 23 -7.00 -5.24 6.42
C ARG A 23 -7.96 -6.37 6.10
N LYS A 24 -9.20 -6.04 5.71
CA LYS A 24 -10.22 -7.02 5.33
C LYS A 24 -9.80 -7.85 4.12
N GLU A 25 -9.11 -7.23 3.15
CA GLU A 25 -8.63 -7.93 1.95
C GLU A 25 -7.31 -8.71 2.16
N THR A 26 -6.61 -8.47 3.26
CA THR A 26 -5.33 -9.14 3.57
C THR A 26 -5.39 -9.90 4.89
N PRO A 27 -6.32 -10.86 5.07
CA PRO A 27 -6.27 -11.75 6.21
C PRO A 27 -5.00 -12.60 6.13
N ARG A 28 -4.35 -12.80 7.29
CA ARG A 28 -3.06 -13.50 7.35
C ARG A 28 -3.18 -14.96 6.92
N THR A 29 -4.31 -15.58 7.21
CA THR A 29 -4.70 -16.92 6.80
C THR A 29 -5.74 -16.80 5.71
N ASN A 30 -5.27 -16.55 4.48
CA ASN A 30 -6.10 -16.62 3.29
C ASN A 30 -5.66 -17.83 2.44
N GLY A 31 -6.61 -18.52 1.83
CA GLY A 31 -6.35 -19.60 0.86
C GLY A 31 -6.07 -19.08 -0.56
N ARG A 32 -6.14 -17.76 -0.76
CA ARG A 32 -5.96 -17.08 -2.05
C ARG A 32 -4.51 -17.08 -2.49
N SER A 33 -4.24 -16.92 -3.78
CA SER A 33 -2.88 -16.68 -4.26
C SER A 33 -2.38 -15.29 -3.82
N LEU A 34 -1.09 -14.99 -4.04
CA LEU A 34 -0.59 -13.64 -3.74
C LEU A 34 -1.13 -12.64 -4.77
N GLU A 35 -1.15 -13.07 -6.02
CA GLU A 35 -1.58 -12.35 -7.22
C GLU A 35 -3.04 -11.93 -7.06
N GLU A 36 -3.93 -12.85 -6.70
CA GLU A 36 -5.34 -12.56 -6.43
C GLU A 36 -5.51 -11.55 -5.28
N THR A 37 -4.64 -11.61 -4.27
CA THR A 37 -4.66 -10.64 -3.17
C THR A 37 -4.25 -9.25 -3.69
N ILE A 38 -3.26 -9.17 -4.57
CA ILE A 38 -2.80 -7.92 -5.20
C ILE A 38 -3.90 -7.34 -6.09
N ASP A 39 -4.55 -8.17 -6.92
CA ASP A 39 -5.62 -7.75 -7.81
C ASP A 39 -6.81 -7.16 -7.05
N ARG A 40 -7.12 -7.68 -5.87
CA ARG A 40 -8.16 -7.11 -5.00
C ARG A 40 -7.74 -5.82 -4.30
N LEU A 41 -6.45 -5.67 -4.01
CA LEU A 41 -5.91 -4.45 -3.40
C LEU A 41 -5.83 -3.30 -4.38
N ASN A 42 -5.43 -3.57 -5.62
CA ASN A 42 -5.15 -2.54 -6.63
C ASN A 42 -6.32 -1.56 -6.86
N PRO A 43 -7.58 -1.99 -7.02
CA PRO A 43 -8.72 -1.08 -7.14
C PRO A 43 -8.92 -0.19 -5.90
N ILE A 44 -8.68 -0.72 -4.70
CA ILE A 44 -8.81 0.03 -3.44
C ILE A 44 -7.70 1.09 -3.35
N LEU A 45 -6.46 0.71 -3.69
CA LEU A 45 -5.31 1.61 -3.71
C LEU A 45 -5.51 2.73 -4.74
N ARG A 46 -5.91 2.37 -5.96
CA ARG A 46 -6.15 3.32 -7.07
C ARG A 46 -7.30 4.28 -6.76
N GLY A 47 -8.44 3.77 -6.30
CA GLY A 47 -9.58 4.62 -5.96
C GLY A 47 -9.28 5.58 -4.80
N TRP A 48 -8.52 5.12 -3.81
CA TRP A 48 -8.07 6.00 -2.72
C TRP A 48 -7.04 7.02 -3.21
N PHE A 49 -6.11 6.61 -4.09
CA PHE A 49 -5.14 7.51 -4.70
C PHE A 49 -5.84 8.62 -5.48
N GLU A 50 -6.77 8.30 -6.37
CA GLU A 50 -7.42 9.35 -7.17
C GLU A 50 -8.14 10.37 -6.33
N TYR A 51 -8.79 9.92 -5.26
CA TYR A 51 -9.44 10.83 -4.34
C TYR A 51 -8.44 11.73 -3.60
N TYR A 52 -7.27 11.20 -3.20
CA TYR A 52 -6.27 11.88 -2.36
C TYR A 52 -5.00 12.33 -3.11
N LYS A 53 -4.96 12.31 -4.45
CA LYS A 53 -3.74 12.53 -5.24
C LYS A 53 -3.06 13.88 -4.99
N HIS A 54 -3.83 14.88 -4.58
CA HIS A 54 -3.31 16.21 -4.24
C HIS A 54 -2.67 16.29 -2.85
N SER A 55 -2.63 15.18 -2.11
CA SER A 55 -1.96 15.12 -0.80
C SER A 55 -0.44 15.12 -0.91
N ASN A 56 0.21 15.46 0.21
CA ASN A 56 1.66 15.47 0.32
C ASN A 56 2.25 14.05 0.15
N LEU A 57 3.41 13.94 -0.50
CA LEU A 57 4.14 12.68 -0.75
C LEU A 57 4.38 11.87 0.54
N ALA A 58 4.60 12.56 1.67
CA ALA A 58 4.80 11.96 2.99
C ALA A 58 3.59 11.11 3.46
N THR A 59 2.41 11.29 2.86
CA THR A 59 1.23 10.46 3.13
C THR A 59 1.35 9.07 2.50
N PHE A 60 1.92 8.96 1.30
CA PHE A 60 1.86 7.74 0.49
C PHE A 60 2.96 6.73 0.86
N ARG A 61 4.19 7.18 1.09
CA ARG A 61 5.33 6.30 1.42
C ARG A 61 5.05 5.36 2.61
N PRO A 62 4.49 5.84 3.75
CA PRO A 62 4.17 4.96 4.88
C PRO A 62 3.03 3.98 4.57
N LEU A 63 2.09 4.36 3.70
CA LEU A 63 0.99 3.48 3.29
C LEU A 63 1.52 2.34 2.41
N ASP A 64 2.34 2.64 1.40
CA ASP A 64 2.96 1.61 0.54
C ASP A 64 3.81 0.64 1.37
N GLY A 65 4.58 1.14 2.33
CA GLY A 65 5.38 0.31 3.24
C GLY A 65 4.51 -0.61 4.10
N TRP A 66 3.41 -0.08 4.64
CA TRP A 66 2.46 -0.85 5.44
C TRP A 66 1.74 -1.93 4.63
N VAL A 67 1.31 -1.64 3.40
CA VAL A 67 0.71 -2.64 2.49
C VAL A 67 1.68 -3.77 2.19
N ARG A 68 2.92 -3.44 1.78
CA ARG A 68 3.97 -4.45 1.53
C ARG A 68 4.27 -5.32 2.76
N MET A 69 4.30 -4.72 3.96
CA MET A 69 4.49 -5.48 5.21
C MET A 69 3.35 -6.50 5.43
N ARG A 70 2.11 -6.17 5.08
CA ARG A 70 0.98 -7.10 5.18
C ARG A 70 1.11 -8.27 4.20
N LEU A 71 1.47 -7.99 2.96
CA LEU A 71 1.73 -9.04 1.96
C LEU A 71 2.88 -9.95 2.39
N ARG A 72 4.00 -9.39 2.88
CA ARG A 72 5.10 -10.18 3.48
C ARG A 72 4.63 -11.03 4.65
N SER A 73 3.72 -10.51 5.49
CA SER A 73 3.18 -11.25 6.62
C SER A 73 2.34 -12.46 6.19
N ILE A 74 1.59 -12.35 5.10
CA ILE A 74 0.85 -13.46 4.48
C ILE A 74 1.84 -14.51 3.95
N LEU A 75 2.82 -14.09 3.15
CA LEU A 75 3.84 -14.99 2.59
C LEU A 75 4.63 -15.71 3.68
N ARG A 76 4.99 -14.99 4.74
CA ARG A 76 5.64 -15.55 5.93
C ARG A 76 4.78 -16.64 6.59
N LYS A 77 3.46 -16.42 6.72
CA LYS A 77 2.54 -17.44 7.25
C LYS A 77 2.44 -18.65 6.33
N ARG A 78 2.38 -18.46 5.00
CA ARG A 78 2.40 -19.55 4.02
C ARG A 78 3.66 -20.41 4.13
N ARG A 79 4.79 -19.80 4.50
CA ARG A 79 6.03 -20.49 4.87
C ARG A 79 6.06 -21.10 6.29
N LYS A 80 4.91 -21.28 6.93
CA LYS A 80 4.76 -21.82 8.29
C LYS A 80 5.48 -21.03 9.39
N ARG A 81 5.83 -19.75 9.15
CA ARG A 81 6.49 -18.87 10.13
C ARG A 81 5.48 -18.01 10.91
N LYS A 82 5.75 -17.76 12.19
CA LYS A 82 4.90 -16.99 13.13
C LYS A 82 5.27 -15.51 13.16
N GLY A 83 4.29 -14.60 13.29
CA GLY A 83 4.50 -13.15 13.45
C GLY A 83 4.56 -12.33 12.16
N ARG A 84 4.61 -10.99 12.25
CA ARG A 84 4.63 -10.06 11.09
C ARG A 84 5.85 -10.28 10.17
N GLY A 85 5.83 -9.76 8.93
CA GLY A 85 7.00 -9.76 8.03
C GLY A 85 8.13 -8.89 8.57
N GLN A 86 9.35 -9.44 8.67
CA GLN A 86 10.50 -8.78 9.32
C GLN A 86 11.83 -9.37 8.84
N GLY A 87 12.92 -8.62 9.04
CA GLY A 87 14.30 -9.08 8.82
C GLY A 87 14.51 -9.65 7.42
N TRP A 88 14.96 -10.91 7.36
CA TRP A 88 15.22 -11.67 6.13
C TRP A 88 14.05 -11.73 5.14
N ASP A 89 12.81 -11.48 5.57
CA ASP A 89 11.67 -11.42 4.66
C ASP A 89 11.76 -10.23 3.69
N HIS A 90 12.48 -9.16 4.04
CA HIS A 90 12.71 -8.01 3.16
C HIS A 90 13.69 -8.32 2.05
N LEU A 91 14.68 -9.18 2.32
CA LEU A 91 15.63 -9.68 1.33
C LEU A 91 14.98 -10.71 0.42
N ARG A 92 14.15 -11.60 0.99
CA ARG A 92 13.45 -12.63 0.23
C ARG A 92 12.34 -12.07 -0.66
N TRP A 93 11.61 -11.08 -0.16
CA TRP A 93 10.55 -10.39 -0.90
C TRP A 93 10.87 -8.90 -0.96
N PRO A 94 11.81 -8.50 -1.84
CA PRO A 94 12.17 -7.10 -2.03
C PRO A 94 10.97 -6.31 -2.54
N ASN A 95 11.11 -4.99 -2.63
CA ASN A 95 10.02 -4.15 -3.14
C ASN A 95 9.73 -4.46 -4.61
N ALA A 96 10.77 -4.77 -5.39
CA ALA A 96 10.68 -5.20 -6.77
C ALA A 96 9.77 -6.43 -6.95
N TYR A 97 9.87 -7.42 -6.06
CA TYR A 97 9.04 -8.63 -6.10
C TYR A 97 7.53 -8.36 -6.13
N PHE A 98 7.07 -7.31 -5.41
CA PHE A 98 5.66 -6.91 -5.43
C PHE A 98 5.33 -6.03 -6.63
N ALA A 99 6.28 -5.20 -7.08
CA ALA A 99 6.10 -4.35 -8.25
C ALA A 99 5.99 -5.18 -9.54
N GLU A 100 6.82 -6.21 -9.69
CA GLU A 100 6.77 -7.19 -10.79
C GLU A 100 5.44 -7.93 -10.86
N ARG A 101 4.76 -8.08 -9.71
CA ARG A 101 3.41 -8.68 -9.61
C ARG A 101 2.29 -7.66 -9.78
N GLY A 102 2.61 -6.44 -10.21
CA GLY A 102 1.62 -5.41 -10.49
C GLY A 102 1.03 -4.71 -9.27
N LEU A 103 1.66 -4.77 -8.08
CA LEU A 103 1.18 -4.01 -6.93
C LEU A 103 1.24 -2.50 -7.21
N PHE A 104 0.09 -1.85 -7.11
CA PHE A 104 -0.02 -0.40 -7.28
C PHE A 104 0.80 0.36 -6.23
N ASN A 105 1.66 1.27 -6.70
CA ASN A 105 2.56 2.07 -5.87
C ASN A 105 2.04 3.52 -5.78
N LEU A 106 1.53 3.89 -4.61
CA LEU A 106 0.93 5.21 -4.37
C LEU A 106 1.96 6.33 -4.50
N THR A 107 3.18 6.09 -4.02
CA THR A 107 4.29 7.05 -4.09
C THR A 107 4.68 7.32 -5.53
N GLN A 108 4.83 6.27 -6.35
CA GLN A 108 5.17 6.41 -7.76
C GLN A 108 4.05 7.14 -8.52
N ALA A 109 2.79 6.77 -8.29
CA ALA A 109 1.65 7.44 -8.92
C ALA A 109 1.62 8.94 -8.58
N ARG A 110 1.97 9.33 -7.35
CA ARG A 110 2.05 10.75 -6.94
C ARG A 110 3.18 11.50 -7.64
N ILE A 111 4.33 10.86 -7.83
CA ILE A 111 5.47 11.45 -8.53
C ILE A 111 5.10 11.71 -9.98
N LEU A 112 4.54 10.70 -10.67
CA LEU A 112 4.09 10.82 -12.06
C LEU A 112 3.04 11.92 -12.23
N ALA A 113 2.03 11.96 -11.35
CA ALA A 113 1.00 13.01 -11.38
C ALA A 113 1.56 14.41 -11.12
N SER A 114 2.69 14.54 -10.41
CA SER A 114 3.37 15.82 -10.22
C SER A 114 4.11 16.27 -11.48
N GLN A 115 4.74 15.34 -12.19
CA GLN A 115 5.52 15.63 -13.40
C GLN A 115 4.63 16.08 -14.55
N SER A 116 3.43 15.50 -14.68
CA SER A 116 2.43 15.93 -15.68
C SER A 116 1.92 17.36 -15.49
N ALA A 117 2.08 17.95 -14.30
CA ALA A 117 1.63 19.32 -14.02
C ALA A 117 2.71 20.38 -14.31
N THR A 118 3.94 19.96 -14.62
CA THR A 118 5.08 20.83 -14.90
C THR A 118 5.42 20.90 -16.39
N ARG A 119 4.72 20.10 -17.22
CA ARG A 119 4.90 20.04 -18.67
C ARG A 119 3.78 20.79 -19.36
#